data_AF-A0A6S5BXT8-F1
#
_entry.id   AF-A0A6S5BXT8-F1
#
_cell.length_a   1.000
_cell.length_b   1.000
_cell.length_c   1.000
_cell.angle_alpha   90.00
_cell.angle_beta   90.00
_cell.angle_gamma   90.00
#
_symmetry.space_group_name_H-M   'P 1'
#
loop_
_entity.id
_entity.type
_entity.pdbx_description
1 polymer ?
#
loop_
_entity_poly.entity_id
_entity_poly.type
_entity_poly.pdbx_seq_one_letter_code
_entity_poly.pdbx_strand_id
1 'polypeptide(L)'
;MVMFSGYENFVSRLDVGDNDDKLGWLGKLDAGSLKNKVAASIVAISSIHLLKVFMNTENIPNDKIKWYLLIHITFVLSAFAMGYLDKITRK
;
A
#
# COMPACT_ATOMS: atom_id res chain seq x y z
N MET A 1 27.10 -23.90 3.24
CA MET A 1 26.13 -22.89 2.76
C MET A 1 25.55 -22.06 3.91
N VAL A 2 25.13 -22.66 5.03
CA VAL A 2 24.57 -21.93 6.19
C VAL A 2 25.60 -21.07 6.94
N MET A 3 26.85 -21.54 7.11
CA MET A 3 27.92 -20.70 7.71
C MET A 3 28.29 -19.48 6.87
N PHE A 4 28.23 -19.58 5.53
CA PHE A 4 28.53 -18.47 4.63
C PHE A 4 27.44 -17.38 4.68
N SER A 5 26.17 -17.78 4.83
CA SER A 5 25.03 -16.86 4.91
C SER A 5 25.02 -15.99 6.18
N GLY A 6 25.64 -16.46 7.27
CA GLY A 6 25.74 -15.69 8.52
C GLY A 6 26.86 -14.65 8.50
N TYR A 7 27.99 -14.93 7.83
CA TYR A 7 29.12 -14.01 7.73
C TYR A 7 28.79 -12.78 6.86
N GLU A 8 28.04 -12.99 5.77
CA GLU A 8 27.54 -11.91 4.90
C GLU A 8 26.58 -10.94 5.60
N ASN A 9 25.77 -11.42 6.55
CA ASN A 9 24.72 -10.61 7.17
C ASN A 9 25.20 -9.79 8.38
N PHE A 10 26.25 -10.27 9.09
CA PHE A 10 26.67 -9.68 10.37
C PHE A 10 28.14 -9.25 10.43
N VAL A 11 29.01 -9.76 9.55
CA VAL A 11 30.47 -9.50 9.60
C VAL A 11 30.95 -8.74 8.38
N SER A 12 30.38 -8.99 7.20
CA SER A 12 30.55 -8.15 6.02
C SER A 12 29.85 -6.80 6.26
N ARG A 13 30.56 -5.89 6.94
CA ARG A 13 30.27 -4.47 6.74
C ARG A 13 30.34 -4.24 5.24
N LEU A 14 29.25 -3.70 4.68
CA LEU A 14 29.27 -3.08 3.37
C LEU A 14 30.45 -2.11 3.34
N ASP A 15 31.57 -2.59 2.81
CA ASP A 15 32.77 -1.80 2.60
C ASP A 15 32.47 -0.95 1.36
N VAL A 16 31.74 0.14 1.60
CA VAL A 16 31.57 1.21 0.62
C VAL A 16 32.91 1.92 0.56
N GLY A 17 33.85 1.29 -0.13
CA GLY A 17 35.06 1.94 -0.61
C GLY A 17 34.66 3.18 -1.42
N ASP A 18 35.57 4.15 -1.39
CA ASP A 18 35.48 5.56 -1.80
C ASP A 18 35.17 5.82 -3.29
N ASN A 19 34.19 5.10 -3.83
CA ASN A 19 33.49 5.33 -5.10
C ASN A 19 32.01 5.14 -4.81
N ASP A 20 31.43 6.20 -4.25
CA ASP A 20 30.07 6.33 -3.73
C ASP A 20 29.02 6.28 -4.87
N ASP A 21 29.01 5.19 -5.64
CA ASP A 21 27.82 4.72 -6.35
C ASP A 21 26.87 4.18 -5.29
N LYS A 22 26.31 5.10 -4.48
CA LYS A 22 25.19 4.83 -3.60
C LYS A 22 24.18 4.04 -4.41
N LEU A 23 24.08 2.76 -4.08
CA LEU A 23 23.12 1.81 -4.63
C LEU A 23 21.74 2.49 -4.65
N GLY A 24 21.37 3.08 -5.79
CA GLY A 24 20.20 3.96 -5.91
C GLY A 24 18.87 3.25 -5.65
N TRP A 25 18.92 1.92 -5.56
CA TRP A 25 17.82 1.03 -5.23
C TRP A 25 17.63 0.81 -3.72
N LEU A 26 18.64 1.03 -2.88
CA LEU A 26 18.55 0.82 -1.43
C LEU A 26 17.93 2.03 -0.70
N GLY A 27 18.00 3.22 -1.31
CA GLY A 27 17.47 4.48 -0.76
C GLY A 27 16.03 4.82 -1.14
N LYS A 28 15.34 3.97 -1.92
CA LYS A 28 14.01 4.26 -2.47
C LYS A 28 13.04 3.08 -2.36
N LEU A 29 12.88 2.53 -1.16
CA LEU A 29 11.53 2.11 -0.75
C LEU A 29 10.69 3.38 -0.68
N ASP A 30 10.25 3.83 -1.86
CA ASP A 30 9.52 5.07 -2.06
C ASP A 30 8.25 5.00 -1.23
N ALA A 31 8.24 5.69 -0.09
CA ALA A 31 7.13 5.71 0.83
C ALA A 31 5.83 6.16 0.15
N GLY A 32 5.92 6.93 -0.95
CA GLY A 32 4.79 7.25 -1.84
C GLY A 32 4.20 5.99 -2.48
N SER A 33 5.02 5.17 -3.14
CA SER A 33 4.59 3.88 -3.70
C SER A 33 3.95 2.95 -2.68
N LEU A 34 4.42 2.96 -1.42
CA LEU A 34 3.84 2.16 -0.34
C LEU A 34 2.46 2.67 0.07
N LYS A 35 2.29 4.00 0.21
CA LYS A 35 0.99 4.62 0.56
C LYS A 35 -0.10 4.27 -0.46
N ASN A 36 0.21 4.35 -1.76
CA ASN A 36 -0.76 3.99 -2.80
C ASN A 36 -1.11 2.49 -2.80
N LYS A 37 -0.13 1.61 -2.56
CA LYS A 37 -0.37 0.17 -2.46
C LYS A 37 -1.28 -0.17 -1.27
N VAL A 38 -1.09 0.49 -0.14
CA VAL A 38 -1.93 0.33 1.06
C VAL A 38 -3.34 0.86 0.79
N ALA A 39 -3.47 2.06 0.22
CA ALA A 39 -4.77 2.63 -0.14
C ALA A 39 -5.55 1.74 -1.11
N ALA A 40 -4.89 1.22 -2.16
CA ALA A 40 -5.49 0.29 -3.12
C ALA A 40 -5.97 -1.00 -2.45
N SER A 41 -5.19 -1.55 -1.51
CA SER A 41 -5.57 -2.75 -0.75
C SER A 41 -6.79 -2.50 0.13
N ILE A 42 -6.87 -1.35 0.81
CA ILE A 42 -8.03 -0.97 1.64
C ILE A 42 -9.30 -0.86 0.79
N VAL A 43 -9.20 -0.19 -0.36
CA VAL A 43 -10.33 -0.06 -1.30
C VAL A 43 -10.80 -1.44 -1.77
N ALA A 44 -9.89 -2.33 -2.17
CA ALA A 44 -10.22 -3.67 -2.63
C ALA A 44 -10.94 -4.51 -1.55
N ILE A 45 -10.41 -4.53 -0.32
CA ILE A 45 -11.03 -5.25 0.81
C ILE A 45 -12.43 -4.69 1.09
N SER A 46 -12.58 -3.35 1.06
CA SER A 46 -13.88 -2.70 1.25
C SER A 46 -14.88 -3.04 0.13
N SER A 47 -14.44 -3.14 -1.14
CA SER A 47 -15.31 -3.57 -2.25
C SER A 47 -15.83 -4.98 -2.07
N ILE A 48 -14.99 -5.93 -1.63
CA ILE A 48 -15.41 -7.31 -1.34
C ILE A 48 -16.46 -7.33 -0.23
N HIS A 49 -16.28 -6.51 0.82
CA HIS A 49 -17.25 -6.39 1.89
C HIS A 49 -18.59 -5.84 1.40
N LEU A 50 -18.56 -4.80 0.56
CA LEU A 50 -19.77 -4.21 -0.02
C LEU A 50 -20.51 -5.22 -0.90
N LEU A 51 -19.78 -6.02 -1.69
CA LEU A 51 -20.37 -7.09 -2.48
C LEU A 51 -21.04 -8.15 -1.59
N LYS A 52 -20.42 -8.52 -0.46
CA LYS A 52 -21.03 -9.45 0.52
C LYS A 52 -22.33 -8.88 1.11
N VAL A 53 -22.35 -7.60 1.46
CA VAL A 53 -23.57 -6.92 1.96
C VAL A 53 -24.64 -6.91 0.88
N PHE A 54 -24.28 -6.59 -0.36
CA PHE A 54 -25.19 -6.57 -1.49
C PHE A 54 -25.81 -7.96 -1.77
N MET A 55 -24.99 -9.02 -1.74
CA MET A 55 -25.46 -10.40 -1.89
C MET A 55 -26.41 -10.86 -0.78
N ASN A 56 -26.43 -10.16 0.37
CA ASN A 56 -27.30 -10.46 1.51
C ASN A 56 -28.30 -9.33 1.79
N THR A 57 -28.71 -8.59 0.76
CA THR A 57 -29.52 -7.36 0.92
C THR A 57 -30.87 -7.60 1.58
N GLU A 58 -31.46 -8.79 1.45
CA GLU A 58 -32.78 -9.11 2.03
C GLU A 58 -32.73 -9.16 3.56
N ASN A 59 -31.56 -9.49 4.13
CA ASN A 59 -31.35 -9.62 5.58
C ASN A 59 -30.68 -8.39 6.20
N ILE A 60 -30.39 -7.35 5.41
CA ILE A 60 -29.68 -6.15 5.87
C ILE A 60 -30.58 -4.93 5.71
N PRO A 61 -30.86 -4.17 6.79
CA PRO A 61 -31.64 -2.95 6.70
C PRO A 61 -31.03 -1.94 5.70
N ASN A 62 -31.88 -1.32 4.89
CA ASN A 62 -31.45 -0.42 3.82
C ASN A 62 -30.58 0.75 4.32
N ASP A 63 -30.84 1.26 5.53
CA ASP A 63 -30.02 2.33 6.10
C ASP A 63 -28.57 1.90 6.34
N LYS A 64 -28.34 0.64 6.71
CA LYS A 64 -26.99 0.09 6.86
C LYS A 64 -26.29 -0.04 5.51
N ILE A 65 -27.01 -0.46 4.47
CA ILE A 65 -26.47 -0.56 3.09
C ILE A 65 -26.01 0.81 2.60
N LYS A 66 -26.80 1.86 2.83
CA LYS A 66 -26.41 3.25 2.51
C LYS A 66 -25.13 3.68 3.23
N TRP A 67 -24.97 3.33 4.51
CA TRP A 67 -23.75 3.62 5.26
C TRP A 67 -22.53 2.88 4.72
N TYR A 68 -22.66 1.58 4.38
CA TYR A 68 -21.57 0.84 3.75
C TYR A 68 -21.14 1.44 2.41
N LEU A 69 -22.11 1.86 1.59
CA LEU A 69 -21.84 2.54 0.33
C LEU A 69 -21.11 3.88 0.55
N LEU A 70 -21.58 4.71 1.48
CA LEU A 70 -20.97 6.00 1.80
C LEU A 70 -19.51 5.86 2.28
N ILE A 71 -19.26 4.89 3.17
CA ILE A 71 -17.91 4.60 3.65
C ILE A 71 -17.02 4.14 2.49
N HIS A 72 -17.53 3.26 1.62
CA HIS A 72 -16.76 2.78 0.47
C HIS A 72 -16.38 3.92 -0.48
N ILE A 73 -17.33 4.81 -0.79
CA ILE A 73 -17.07 5.99 -1.62
C ILE A 73 -16.02 6.90 -0.97
N THR A 74 -16.03 7.06 0.35
CA THR A 74 -15.01 7.83 1.08
C THR A 74 -13.61 7.23 0.89
N PHE A 75 -13.48 5.90 0.92
CA PHE A 75 -12.20 5.24 0.64
C PHE A 75 -11.76 5.42 -0.82
N VAL A 76 -12.67 5.28 -1.78
CA VAL A 76 -12.37 5.48 -3.21
C VAL A 76 -11.89 6.91 -3.47
N LEU A 77 -12.59 7.91 -2.92
CA LEU A 77 -12.20 9.32 -3.04
C LEU A 77 -10.84 9.59 -2.39
N SER A 78 -10.58 9.02 -1.22
CA SER A 78 -9.30 9.16 -0.52
C SER A 78 -8.14 8.55 -1.32
N ALA A 79 -8.34 7.35 -1.90
CA ALA A 79 -7.35 6.70 -2.76
C ALA A 79 -7.09 7.49 -4.04
N PHE A 80 -8.13 8.06 -4.64
CA PHE A 80 -7.99 8.91 -5.82
C PHE A 80 -7.23 10.21 -5.49
N ALA A 81 -7.54 10.84 -4.36
CA ALA A 81 -6.84 12.03 -3.89
C ALA A 81 -5.34 11.75 -3.64
N MET A 82 -4.99 10.61 -3.04
CA MET A 82 -3.60 10.19 -2.88
C MET A 82 -2.90 9.98 -4.24
N GLY A 83 -3.53 9.26 -5.17
CA GLY A 83 -2.97 9.06 -6.51
C GLY A 83 -2.79 10.38 -7.28
N TYR A 84 -3.68 11.34 -7.08
CA TYR A 84 -3.59 12.67 -7.68
C TYR A 84 -2.45 13.51 -7.07
N LEU A 85 -2.33 13.52 -5.73
CA LEU A 85 -1.23 14.21 -5.03
C LEU A 85 0.13 13.64 -5.42
N ASP A 86 0.26 12.32 -5.51
CA ASP A 86 1.48 11.66 -5.97
C ASP A 86 1.83 12.06 -7.41
N LYS A 87 0.85 12.15 -8.31
CA LYS A 87 1.07 12.61 -9.69
C LYS A 87 1.59 14.05 -9.75
N ILE A 88 1.11 14.94 -8.88
CA ILE A 88 1.56 16.34 -8.82
C ILE A 88 2.95 16.45 -8.20
N THR A 89 3.20 15.71 -7.11
CA THR A 89 4.43 15.81 -6.32
C THR A 89 5.63 15.16 -7.01
N ARG A 90 5.40 14.19 -7.91
CA ARG A 90 6.46 13.49 -8.66
C ARG A 90 6.96 14.26 -9.90
N LYS A 91 6.73 15.58 -9.95
CA LYS A 91 7.31 16.49 -10.96
C LYS A 91 8.76 16.84 -10.62
#